data_AF-A0A534NHV8-F1
#
_entry.id   AF-A0A534NHV8-F1
#
_cell.length_a   1.000
_cell.length_b   1.000
_cell.length_c   1.000
_cell.angle_alpha   90.00
_cell.angle_beta   90.00
_cell.angle_gamma   90.00
#
_symmetry.space_group_name_H-M   'P 1'
#
loop_
_entity.id
_entity.type
_entity.pdbx_description
1 polymer ?
#
loop_
_entity_poly.entity_id
_entity_poly.type
_entity_poly.pdbx_seq_one_letter_code
_entity_poly.pdbx_strand_id
1 'polypeptide(L)'
;MWITPVEVPVLDLHTFDGGLRPQRRGGGLQTRNLRLKSGNGHAWVFRSVDKDVSGLLDADTRASIFGDILQDLTSTIHPGGALVVDPLLDTAGVMHAHPQLAVMPDDPELGEFRKAFAGMLGLLEERDEGSEVGVDNLKSTLDIFVRLETRTKDEVDARNYLRARLI
;
A
#
# COMPACT_ATOMS: atom_id res chain seq x y z
N MET A 1 -6.33 18.09 2.23
CA MET A 1 -5.22 17.45 1.51
C MET A 1 -5.44 17.37 0.00
N TRP A 2 -6.59 16.93 -0.52
CA TRP A 2 -6.82 16.90 -1.97
C TRP A 2 -6.56 18.24 -2.69
N ILE A 3 -6.91 19.35 -2.04
CA ILE A 3 -6.66 20.71 -2.53
C ILE A 3 -5.58 21.45 -1.74
N THR A 4 -4.94 20.77 -0.79
CA THR A 4 -3.91 21.37 0.07
C THR A 4 -2.56 21.06 -0.55
N PRO A 5 -1.77 22.05 -0.98
CA PRO A 5 -0.40 21.81 -1.42
C PRO A 5 0.39 21.12 -0.31
N VAL A 6 1.10 20.06 -0.65
CA VAL A 6 1.99 19.34 0.25
C VAL A 6 3.32 19.12 -0.46
N GLU A 7 4.42 19.29 0.28
CA GLU A 7 5.76 18.95 -0.20
C GLU A 7 6.01 17.47 0.06
N VAL A 8 6.39 16.74 -0.98
CA VAL A 8 6.58 15.30 -0.95
C VAL A 8 7.88 14.96 -1.67
N PRO A 9 8.73 14.07 -1.13
CA PRO A 9 9.95 13.67 -1.82
C PRO A 9 9.64 12.90 -3.10
N VAL A 10 10.46 13.10 -4.12
CA VAL A 10 10.56 12.17 -5.24
C VAL A 10 11.44 11.00 -4.79
N LEU A 11 10.94 9.78 -4.95
CA LEU A 11 11.67 8.57 -4.56
C LEU A 11 12.92 8.41 -5.42
N ASP A 12 14.07 8.14 -4.78
CA ASP A 12 15.30 7.78 -5.49
C ASP A 12 15.44 6.25 -5.52
N LEU A 13 15.18 5.65 -6.68
CA LEU A 13 15.24 4.20 -6.86
C LEU A 13 16.66 3.64 -6.81
N HIS A 14 17.71 4.46 -6.92
CA HIS A 14 19.08 3.97 -6.93
C HIS A 14 19.69 3.96 -5.53
N THR A 15 19.22 4.83 -4.64
CA THR A 15 19.82 4.98 -3.30
C THR A 15 18.91 4.53 -2.15
N PHE A 16 17.59 4.60 -2.31
CA PHE A 16 16.66 4.22 -1.25
C PHE A 16 16.83 2.74 -0.87
N ASP A 17 17.11 2.48 0.41
CA ASP A 17 17.34 1.14 0.98
C ASP A 17 18.32 0.26 0.17
N GLY A 18 19.40 0.87 -0.32
CA GLY A 18 20.40 0.17 -1.15
C GLY A 18 19.99 -0.01 -2.62
N GLY A 19 18.94 0.69 -3.04
CA GLY A 19 18.41 0.70 -4.41
C GLY A 19 17.19 -0.21 -4.54
N LEU A 20 16.12 0.33 -5.10
CA LEU A 20 14.86 -0.37 -5.33
C LEU A 20 14.80 -0.93 -6.75
N ARG A 21 14.31 -2.16 -6.86
CA ARG A 21 14.09 -2.87 -8.12
C ARG A 21 12.64 -3.33 -8.23
N PRO A 22 11.90 -2.89 -9.25
CA PRO A 22 10.50 -3.29 -9.40
C PRO A 22 10.41 -4.77 -9.75
N GLN A 23 9.47 -5.44 -9.08
CA GLN A 23 9.29 -6.89 -9.18
C GLN A 23 8.01 -7.22 -9.92
N ARG A 24 6.88 -6.65 -9.46
CA ARG A 24 5.56 -7.04 -9.96
C ARG A 24 4.52 -5.98 -9.63
N ARG A 25 3.65 -5.72 -10.61
CA ARG A 25 2.39 -5.00 -10.37
C ARG A 25 1.38 -5.88 -9.63
N GLY A 26 0.77 -5.33 -8.61
CA GLY A 26 -0.36 -5.92 -7.91
C GLY A 26 -1.44 -4.86 -7.66
N GLY A 27 -2.27 -5.14 -6.66
CA GLY A 27 -3.42 -4.31 -6.35
C GLY A 27 -4.70 -4.87 -6.95
N GLY A 28 -5.83 -4.38 -6.45
CA GLY A 28 -7.16 -4.84 -6.84
C GLY A 28 -7.81 -3.91 -7.86
N LEU A 29 -9.13 -3.85 -7.82
CA LEU A 29 -9.96 -3.07 -8.74
C LEU A 29 -9.86 -1.55 -8.56
N GLN A 30 -9.09 -1.09 -7.57
CA GLN A 30 -9.07 0.30 -7.08
C GLN A 30 -7.68 0.85 -6.78
N THR A 31 -6.74 0.02 -6.34
CA THR A 31 -5.40 0.49 -5.96
C THR A 31 -4.38 -0.12 -6.90
N ARG A 32 -3.51 0.71 -7.46
CA ARG A 32 -2.34 0.24 -8.22
C ARG A 32 -1.19 0.06 -7.25
N ASN A 33 -0.69 -1.18 -7.13
CA ASN A 33 0.46 -1.47 -6.29
C ASN A 33 1.65 -1.89 -7.16
N LEU A 34 2.85 -1.45 -6.80
CA LEU A 34 4.10 -1.94 -7.35
C LEU A 34 4.93 -2.54 -6.22
N ARG A 35 5.22 -3.84 -6.31
CA ARG A 35 6.17 -4.49 -5.40
C ARG A 35 7.58 -4.20 -5.86
N LEU A 36 8.44 -3.87 -4.90
CA LEU A 36 9.82 -3.49 -5.08
C LEU A 36 10.68 -4.37 -4.16
N LYS A 37 11.89 -4.73 -4.59
CA LYS A 37 12.89 -5.38 -3.75
C LYS A 37 14.07 -4.43 -3.61
N SER A 38 14.56 -4.24 -2.39
CA SER A 38 15.69 -3.37 -2.14
C SER A 38 17.03 -4.13 -2.24
N GLY A 39 18.12 -3.41 -2.50
CA GLY A 39 19.47 -3.96 -2.50
C GLY A 39 19.91 -4.47 -1.14
N ASN A 40 19.33 -3.93 -0.05
CA ASN A 40 19.53 -4.41 1.31
C ASN A 40 18.71 -5.67 1.64
N GLY A 41 17.84 -6.14 0.74
CA GLY A 41 17.08 -7.37 0.88
C GLY A 41 15.68 -7.21 1.47
N HIS A 42 15.24 -6.00 1.82
CA HIS A 42 13.87 -5.76 2.26
C HIS A 42 12.90 -5.75 1.07
N ALA A 43 11.64 -6.10 1.34
CA ALA A 43 10.57 -6.00 0.37
C ALA A 43 9.76 -4.73 0.63
N TRP A 44 9.40 -4.03 -0.45
CA TRP A 44 8.68 -2.78 -0.39
C TRP A 44 7.45 -2.83 -1.30
N VAL A 45 6.46 -2.00 -1.01
CA VAL A 45 5.32 -1.76 -1.89
C VAL A 45 5.04 -0.29 -2.03
N PHE A 46 4.89 0.16 -3.27
CA PHE A 46 4.36 1.48 -3.59
C PHE A 46 2.87 1.33 -3.93
N ARG A 47 2.00 2.11 -3.28
CA ARG A 47 0.53 2.05 -3.44
C ARG A 47 0.01 3.42 -3.85
N SER A 48 -0.83 3.46 -4.89
CA SER A 48 -1.43 4.73 -5.33
C SER A 48 -2.27 5.37 -4.22
N VAL A 49 -2.05 6.67 -4.00
CA VAL A 49 -2.89 7.50 -3.11
C VAL A 49 -4.24 7.72 -3.76
N ASP A 50 -4.24 8.18 -5.01
CA ASP A 50 -5.44 8.24 -5.83
C ASP A 50 -5.89 6.83 -6.22
N LYS A 51 -7.19 6.54 -6.04
CA LYS A 51 -7.75 5.22 -6.29
C LYS A 51 -8.33 5.20 -7.69
N ASP A 52 -7.88 4.26 -8.49
CA ASP A 52 -8.26 4.15 -9.88
C ASP A 52 -9.43 3.19 -10.05
N VAL A 53 -10.62 3.72 -10.29
CA VAL A 53 -11.83 2.92 -10.57
C VAL A 53 -11.94 2.50 -12.02
N SER A 54 -11.07 3.00 -12.90
CA SER A 54 -11.24 2.83 -14.35
C SER A 54 -11.20 1.36 -14.78
N GLY A 55 -10.55 0.48 -14.01
CA GLY A 55 -10.53 -0.97 -14.26
C GLY A 55 -11.88 -1.67 -14.07
N LEU A 56 -12.84 -1.04 -13.40
CA LEU A 56 -14.21 -1.55 -13.20
C LEU A 56 -15.19 -1.15 -14.30
N LEU A 57 -14.82 -0.17 -15.12
CA LEU A 57 -15.71 0.44 -16.09
C LEU A 57 -15.47 -0.12 -17.49
N ASP A 58 -16.53 -0.27 -18.27
CA ASP A 58 -16.39 -0.47 -19.71
C ASP A 58 -15.78 0.77 -20.38
N ALA A 59 -15.35 0.64 -21.63
CA ALA A 59 -14.62 1.70 -22.33
C ALA A 59 -15.46 2.98 -22.50
N ASP A 60 -16.76 2.84 -22.76
CA ASP A 60 -17.66 3.97 -23.02
C ASP A 60 -17.96 4.71 -21.71
N THR A 61 -18.25 3.98 -20.64
CA THR A 61 -18.48 4.56 -19.31
C THR A 61 -17.23 5.27 -18.80
N ARG A 62 -16.04 4.67 -18.96
CA ARG A 62 -14.76 5.26 -18.55
C ARG A 62 -14.47 6.58 -19.27
N ALA A 63 -14.83 6.69 -20.55
CA ALA A 63 -14.61 7.89 -21.35
C ALA A 63 -15.71 8.96 -21.19
N SER A 64 -16.72 8.69 -20.35
CA SER A 64 -17.87 9.57 -20.15
C SER A 64 -17.76 10.37 -18.85
N ILE A 65 -18.63 11.38 -18.72
CA ILE A 65 -18.80 12.14 -17.46
C ILE A 65 -19.16 11.25 -16.26
N PHE A 66 -19.79 10.10 -16.48
CA PHE A 66 -20.06 9.15 -15.40
C PHE A 66 -18.77 8.50 -14.88
N GLY A 67 -17.81 8.23 -15.77
CA GLY A 67 -16.48 7.76 -15.39
C GLY A 67 -15.74 8.79 -14.55
N ASP A 68 -15.80 10.06 -14.95
CA ASP A 68 -15.20 11.17 -14.20
C ASP A 68 -15.81 11.33 -12.80
N ILE A 69 -17.15 11.24 -12.69
CA ILE A 69 -17.85 11.28 -11.40
C ILE A 69 -17.44 10.10 -10.51
N LEU A 70 -17.35 8.89 -11.07
CA LEU A 70 -16.96 7.70 -10.29
C LEU A 70 -15.52 7.79 -9.80
N GLN A 71 -14.62 8.37 -10.61
CA GLN A 71 -13.25 8.66 -10.18
C GLN A 71 -13.25 9.76 -9.10
N ASP A 72 -14.00 10.85 -9.26
CA ASP A 72 -14.08 11.93 -8.27
C ASP A 72 -14.65 11.47 -6.93
N LEU A 73 -15.58 10.50 -6.91
CA LEU A 73 -16.07 9.91 -5.66
C LEU A 73 -14.97 9.25 -4.83
N THR A 74 -13.84 8.84 -5.43
CA THR A 74 -12.69 8.35 -4.66
C THR A 74 -12.02 9.41 -3.80
N SER A 75 -12.26 10.71 -4.08
CA SER A 75 -11.81 11.82 -3.23
C SER A 75 -12.46 11.81 -1.84
N THR A 76 -13.54 11.06 -1.64
CA THR A 76 -14.11 10.81 -0.30
C THR A 76 -13.19 9.97 0.59
N ILE A 77 -12.18 9.31 0.01
CA ILE A 77 -11.15 8.58 0.74
C ILE A 77 -10.13 9.57 1.32
N HIS A 78 -9.52 9.21 2.45
CA HIS A 78 -8.52 10.03 3.14
C HIS A 78 -7.10 9.76 2.59
N PRO A 79 -6.55 10.62 1.70
CA PRO A 79 -5.30 10.31 0.95
C PRO A 79 -4.06 10.11 1.83
N GLY A 80 -4.10 10.55 3.09
CA GLY A 80 -3.03 10.35 4.06
C GLY A 80 -3.59 9.98 5.42
N GLY A 81 -4.78 9.38 5.44
CA GLY A 81 -5.29 8.73 6.65
C GLY A 81 -4.28 7.72 7.19
N ALA A 82 -3.60 6.99 6.31
CA ALA A 82 -2.51 6.07 6.70
C ALA A 82 -1.37 6.78 7.46
N LEU A 83 -0.98 7.98 7.05
CA LEU A 83 0.07 8.77 7.71
C LEU A 83 -0.37 9.28 9.09
N VAL A 84 -1.67 9.57 9.26
CA VAL A 84 -2.23 10.03 10.53
C VAL A 84 -2.37 8.88 11.52
N VAL A 85 -2.74 7.69 11.04
CA VAL A 85 -2.98 6.52 11.87
C VAL A 85 -1.68 5.83 12.31
N ASP A 86 -0.61 5.94 11.53
CA ASP A 86 0.72 5.39 11.80
C ASP A 86 1.22 5.66 13.26
N PRO A 87 1.36 6.92 13.72
CA PRO A 87 1.83 7.18 15.10
C PRO A 87 0.85 6.73 16.19
N LEU A 88 -0.45 6.58 15.87
CA LEU A 88 -1.44 6.06 16.82
C LEU A 88 -1.26 4.56 17.03
N LEU A 89 -1.02 3.81 15.95
CA LEU A 89 -0.73 2.38 15.99
C LEU A 89 0.58 2.10 16.72
N ASP A 90 1.62 2.91 16.45
CA ASP A 90 2.89 2.88 17.19
C ASP A 90 2.69 3.04 18.70
N THR A 91 1.97 4.10 19.08
CA THR A 91 1.72 4.41 20.51
C THR A 91 0.92 3.30 21.19
N ALA A 92 0.03 2.66 20.43
CA ALA A 92 -0.73 1.52 20.92
C ALA A 92 0.08 0.21 20.90
N GLY A 93 1.27 0.17 20.31
CA GLY A 93 2.05 -1.06 20.15
C GLY A 93 1.28 -2.10 19.32
N VAL A 94 0.59 -1.65 18.28
CA VAL A 94 -0.03 -2.51 17.27
C VAL A 94 0.94 -2.61 16.11
N MET A 95 1.29 -3.82 15.70
CA MET A 95 2.17 -4.05 14.54
C MET A 95 1.47 -3.63 13.25
N HIS A 96 2.11 -2.78 12.46
CA HIS A 96 1.60 -2.21 11.22
C HIS A 96 2.75 -1.78 10.31
N ALA A 97 2.42 -1.42 9.06
CA ALA A 97 3.39 -0.83 8.16
C ALA A 97 3.57 0.66 8.45
N HIS A 98 4.76 1.19 8.17
CA HIS A 98 5.08 2.61 8.26
C HIS A 98 5.01 3.27 6.87
N PRO A 99 3.89 3.90 6.51
CA PRO A 99 3.72 4.54 5.21
C PRO A 99 4.56 5.80 5.06
N GLN A 100 5.32 5.90 3.97
CA GLN A 100 6.01 7.11 3.57
C GLN A 100 5.40 7.65 2.29
N LEU A 101 5.02 8.93 2.29
CA LEU A 101 4.48 9.57 1.09
C LEU A 101 5.64 9.89 0.13
N ALA A 102 5.52 9.47 -1.12
CA ALA A 102 6.52 9.74 -2.15
C ALA A 102 5.88 9.88 -3.54
N VAL A 103 6.55 10.64 -4.40
CA VAL A 103 6.28 10.64 -5.84
C VAL A 103 7.21 9.63 -6.51
N MET A 104 6.67 8.72 -7.30
CA MET A 104 7.47 7.80 -8.09
C MET A 104 8.20 8.55 -9.21
N PRO A 105 9.53 8.41 -9.37
CA PRO A 105 10.28 9.11 -10.40
C PRO A 105 9.94 8.60 -11.79
N ASP A 106 10.19 9.42 -12.80
CA ASP A 106 10.22 8.98 -14.20
C ASP A 106 11.59 8.38 -14.56
N ASP A 107 11.89 7.19 -14.02
CA ASP A 107 13.22 6.55 -14.09
C ASP A 107 13.20 5.30 -14.99
N PRO A 108 14.23 5.08 -15.86
CA PRO A 108 14.37 3.86 -16.66
C PRO A 108 14.37 2.54 -15.87
N GLU A 109 14.81 2.54 -14.61
CA GLU A 109 14.81 1.36 -13.72
C GLU A 109 13.40 0.80 -13.50
N LEU A 110 12.37 1.60 -13.75
CA LEU A 110 10.98 1.15 -13.73
C LEU A 110 10.61 0.20 -14.88
N GLY A 111 11.40 0.15 -15.95
CA GLY A 111 11.19 -0.73 -17.09
C GLY A 111 9.75 -0.66 -17.62
N GLU A 112 9.09 -1.81 -17.70
CA GLU A 112 7.70 -1.92 -18.17
C GLU A 112 6.68 -1.19 -17.27
N PHE A 113 7.00 -0.97 -16.00
CA PHE A 113 6.12 -0.30 -15.04
C PHE A 113 6.15 1.22 -15.18
N ARG A 114 7.17 1.79 -15.85
CA ARG A 114 7.38 3.24 -15.98
C ARG A 114 6.14 3.97 -16.46
N LYS A 115 5.51 3.49 -17.54
CA LYS A 115 4.31 4.11 -18.14
C LYS A 115 3.13 4.19 -17.16
N ALA A 116 3.03 3.26 -16.20
CA ALA A 116 1.91 3.18 -15.29
C ALA A 116 2.13 3.92 -13.96
N PHE A 117 3.40 4.14 -13.57
CA PHE A 117 3.75 4.64 -12.23
C PHE A 117 4.56 5.94 -12.22
N ALA A 118 5.25 6.32 -13.30
CA ALA A 118 6.04 7.55 -13.32
C ALA A 118 5.19 8.79 -12.99
N GLY A 119 5.68 9.63 -12.08
CA GLY A 119 5.00 10.84 -11.60
C GLY A 119 3.81 10.58 -10.66
N MET A 120 3.51 9.33 -10.33
CA MET A 120 2.40 8.99 -9.44
C MET A 120 2.73 9.34 -7.99
N LEU A 121 1.77 9.93 -7.27
CA LEU A 121 1.81 10.06 -5.82
C LEU A 121 1.34 8.76 -5.16
N GLY A 122 2.12 8.24 -4.22
CA GLY A 122 1.81 7.00 -3.53
C GLY A 122 2.41 6.90 -2.13
N LEU A 123 1.98 5.86 -1.43
CA LEU A 123 2.55 5.43 -0.16
C LEU A 123 3.55 4.31 -0.42
N LEU A 124 4.78 4.53 0.03
CA LEU A 124 5.83 3.53 0.07
C LEU A 124 5.84 2.89 1.46
N GLU A 125 5.68 1.57 1.50
CA GLU A 125 5.58 0.80 2.73
C GLU A 125 6.50 -0.41 2.66
N GLU A 126 7.23 -0.65 3.74
CA GLU A 126 7.93 -1.90 3.90
C GLU A 126 6.92 -3.04 4.04
N ARG A 127 7.21 -4.16 3.39
CA ARG A 127 6.43 -5.39 3.52
C ARG A 127 7.29 -6.39 4.25
N ASP A 128 6.86 -6.74 5.45
CA ASP A 128 7.46 -7.86 6.12
C ASP A 128 7.15 -9.17 5.36
N GLU A 129 8.21 -9.91 5.04
CA GLU A 129 8.14 -11.23 4.42
C GLU A 129 8.56 -12.32 5.42
N GLY A 130 8.38 -12.07 6.73
CA GLY A 130 8.67 -12.99 7.83
C GLY A 130 10.04 -12.76 8.47
N SER A 131 10.53 -11.53 8.43
CA SER A 131 11.78 -11.08 9.06
C SER A 131 11.57 -10.33 10.37
N GLU A 132 10.32 -9.98 10.72
CA GLU A 132 10.05 -9.24 11.94
C GLU A 132 10.24 -10.08 13.20
N VAL A 133 10.83 -9.48 14.23
CA VAL A 133 11.11 -10.15 15.50
C VAL A 133 9.79 -10.54 16.17
N GLY A 134 9.60 -11.85 16.39
CA GLY A 134 8.36 -12.38 16.97
C GLY A 134 7.30 -12.79 15.93
N VAL A 135 7.60 -12.67 14.63
CA VAL A 135 6.74 -13.15 13.55
C VAL A 135 7.37 -14.39 12.90
N ASP A 136 6.82 -15.57 13.20
CA ASP A 136 7.27 -16.81 12.55
C ASP A 136 6.81 -16.89 11.10
N ASN A 137 5.60 -16.40 10.81
CA ASN A 137 4.98 -16.50 9.48
C ASN A 137 3.91 -15.43 9.28
N LEU A 138 4.01 -14.69 8.17
CA LEU A 138 2.94 -13.81 7.71
C LEU A 138 1.87 -14.62 6.94
N LYS A 139 0.59 -14.38 7.26
CA LYS A 139 -0.55 -15.05 6.62
C LYS A 139 -1.63 -14.03 6.23
N SER A 140 -2.35 -14.29 5.15
CA SER A 140 -3.47 -13.45 4.78
C SER A 140 -4.63 -13.64 5.75
N THR A 141 -5.56 -12.68 5.80
CA THR A 141 -6.77 -12.79 6.63
C THR A 141 -7.56 -14.07 6.31
N LEU A 142 -7.66 -14.45 5.03
CA LEU A 142 -8.35 -15.67 4.62
C LEU A 142 -7.63 -16.92 5.14
N ASP A 143 -6.30 -16.97 5.05
CA ASP A 143 -5.51 -18.07 5.60
C ASP A 143 -5.72 -18.21 7.12
N ILE A 144 -5.81 -17.08 7.83
CA ILE A 144 -6.08 -17.06 9.27
C ILE A 144 -7.47 -17.65 9.55
N PHE A 145 -8.51 -17.23 8.82
CA PHE A 145 -9.86 -17.79 8.98
C PHE A 145 -9.88 -19.31 8.77
N VAL A 146 -9.27 -19.79 7.67
CA VAL A 146 -9.18 -21.23 7.39
C VAL A 146 -8.43 -21.97 8.50
N ARG A 147 -7.36 -21.39 9.04
CA ARG A 147 -6.61 -22.00 10.16
C ARG A 147 -7.44 -22.08 11.43
N LEU A 148 -8.16 -21.01 11.80
CA LEU A 148 -9.02 -21.00 12.98
C LEU A 148 -10.17 -22.03 12.87
N GLU A 149 -10.69 -22.27 11.66
CA GLU A 149 -11.72 -23.29 11.43
C GLU A 149 -11.15 -24.73 11.44
N THR A 150 -9.95 -24.93 10.88
CA THR A 150 -9.39 -26.27 10.68
C THR A 150 -8.50 -26.76 11.82
N ARG A 151 -7.98 -25.84 12.65
CA ARG A 151 -7.05 -26.14 13.74
C ARG A 151 -7.59 -25.66 15.07
N THR A 152 -7.83 -26.62 15.97
CA THR A 152 -8.38 -26.35 17.31
C THR A 152 -7.39 -25.73 18.30
N LYS A 153 -6.09 -25.68 17.98
CA LYS A 153 -5.05 -25.11 18.84
C LYS A 153 -4.63 -23.70 18.44
N ASP A 154 -5.04 -23.24 17.27
CA ASP A 154 -4.71 -21.90 16.81
C ASP A 154 -5.70 -20.93 17.48
N GLU A 155 -5.18 -19.91 18.16
CA GLU A 155 -5.98 -18.89 18.82
C GLU A 155 -5.56 -17.49 18.37
N VAL A 156 -6.50 -16.55 18.43
CA VAL A 156 -6.24 -15.13 18.16
C VAL A 156 -5.85 -14.47 19.47
N ASP A 157 -4.80 -13.64 19.47
CA ASP A 157 -4.56 -12.71 20.56
C ASP A 157 -5.70 -11.68 20.60
N ALA A 158 -6.72 -11.97 21.41
CA ALA A 158 -7.93 -11.17 21.49
C ALA A 158 -7.66 -9.74 21.97
N ARG A 159 -6.63 -9.53 22.81
CA ARG A 159 -6.29 -8.20 23.33
C ARG A 159 -5.62 -7.35 22.26
N ASN A 160 -4.66 -7.91 21.54
CA ASN A 160 -3.99 -7.22 20.45
C ASN A 160 -4.98 -6.93 19.31
N TYR A 161 -5.81 -7.91 18.95
CA TYR A 161 -6.87 -7.73 17.95
C TYR A 161 -7.87 -6.62 18.34
N LEU A 162 -8.33 -6.61 19.61
CA LEU A 162 -9.21 -5.54 20.09
C LEU A 162 -8.52 -4.17 20.03
N ARG A 163 -7.25 -4.09 20.42
CA ARG A 163 -6.49 -2.84 20.37
C ARG A 163 -6.40 -2.28 18.94
N ALA A 164 -6.08 -3.14 17.97
CA ALA A 164 -6.03 -2.78 16.56
C ALA A 164 -7.39 -2.34 15.99
N ARG A 165 -8.50 -2.76 16.60
CA ARG A 165 -9.87 -2.42 16.17
C ARG A 165 -10.42 -1.14 16.77
N LEU A 166 -9.79 -0.60 17.82
CA LEU A 166 -10.25 0.60 18.52
C LEU A 166 -9.56 1.89 18.03
N ILE A 167 -8.63 1.77 17.08
CA ILE A 167 -7.93 2.86 16.40
C ILE A 167 -8.58 3.06 15.04
#